data_AF-A0A947HWN7-F1
#
_entry.id   AF-A0A947HWN7-F1
#
_cell.length_a   1.000
_cell.length_b   1.000
_cell.length_c   1.000
_cell.angle_alpha   90.00
_cell.angle_beta   90.00
_cell.angle_gamma   90.00
#
_symmetry.space_group_name_H-M   'P 1'
#
loop_
_entity.id
_entity.type
_entity.pdbx_description
1 polymer ?
#
loop_
_entity_poly.entity_id
_entity_poly.type
_entity_poly.pdbx_seq_one_letter_code
_entity_poly.pdbx_strand_id
1 'polypeptide(L)'
;MALKLDLKPEQRARIERVTCEVLRLYALTPRWLARYLLTTARDLRRFCAWGPMDCVYDARLLWQLIPELAYRLGETRFLADERIDGEVRCMSDDMLRCQVLMALRNVSIHAYWHSPSAHVFFHEVANGNPVVFGVDHLVAPGPGDWAAQYLAEIALRRGARDFHGKWTPGWGDQGKGGLWV
;
A
#
# COMPACT_ATOMS: atom_id res chain seq x y z
N MET A 1 14.74 -29.24 -0.87
CA MET A 1 15.55 -28.59 -1.93
C MET A 1 15.08 -27.15 -2.04
N ALA A 2 15.89 -26.18 -1.63
CA ALA A 2 15.60 -24.77 -1.87
C ALA A 2 15.85 -24.49 -3.35
N LEU A 3 14.81 -24.10 -4.09
CA LEU A 3 14.95 -23.57 -5.44
C LEU A 3 15.74 -22.27 -5.32
N LYS A 4 17.03 -22.31 -5.67
CA LYS A 4 17.83 -21.10 -5.83
C LYS A 4 17.35 -20.45 -7.12
N LEU A 5 16.40 -19.52 -6.99
CA LEU A 5 15.96 -18.68 -8.10
C LEU A 5 17.18 -17.88 -8.57
N ASP A 6 17.75 -18.27 -9.71
CA ASP A 6 18.83 -17.53 -10.35
C ASP A 6 18.26 -16.25 -10.98
N LEU A 7 18.06 -15.25 -10.11
CA LEU A 7 17.63 -13.91 -10.52
C LEU A 7 18.74 -13.25 -11.34
N LYS A 8 18.35 -12.69 -12.49
CA LYS A 8 19.24 -11.84 -13.29
C LYS A 8 19.69 -10.63 -12.44
N PRO A 9 20.90 -10.08 -12.66
CA PRO A 9 21.39 -8.91 -11.92
C PRO A 9 20.40 -7.75 -11.88
N GLU A 10 19.72 -7.49 -12.99
CA GLU A 10 18.70 -6.44 -13.11
C GLU A 10 17.47 -6.68 -12.22
N GLN A 11 17.05 -7.94 -12.07
CA GLN A 11 15.93 -8.31 -11.21
C GLN A 11 16.30 -8.12 -9.74
N ARG A 12 17.52 -8.51 -9.36
CA ARG A 12 18.06 -8.29 -8.02
C ARG A 12 18.13 -6.79 -7.69
N ALA A 13 18.72 -6.00 -8.58
CA ALA A 13 18.81 -4.55 -8.41
C ALA A 13 17.43 -3.87 -8.36
N ARG A 14 16.42 -4.41 -9.05
CA ARG A 14 15.03 -3.93 -8.94
C ARG A 14 14.43 -4.26 -7.57
N ILE A 15 14.58 -5.49 -7.09
CA ILE A 15 14.10 -5.91 -5.76
C ILE A 15 14.74 -5.07 -4.66
N GLU A 16 16.06 -4.88 -4.72
CA GLU A 16 16.79 -4.05 -3.75
C GLU A 16 16.29 -2.60 -3.75
N ARG A 17 16.09 -1.99 -4.92
CA ARG A 17 15.53 -0.63 -5.02
C ARG A 17 14.14 -0.52 -4.43
N VAL A 18 13.25 -1.47 -4.73
CA VAL A 18 11.88 -1.48 -4.16
C VAL A 18 11.94 -1.65 -2.65
N THR A 19 12.79 -2.56 -2.16
CA THR A 19 12.95 -2.81 -0.72
C THR A 19 13.45 -1.56 0.01
N CYS A 20 14.51 -0.92 -0.50
CA CYS A 20 15.03 0.33 0.07
C CYS A 20 13.97 1.44 0.09
N GLU A 21 13.17 1.54 -0.97
CA GLU A 21 12.11 2.54 -1.04
C GLU A 21 10.98 2.26 -0.05
N VAL A 22 10.55 1.00 0.09
CA VAL A 22 9.54 0.60 1.10
C VAL A 22 10.02 0.92 2.51
N LEU A 23 11.28 0.61 2.83
CA LEU A 23 11.89 0.94 4.13
C LEU A 23 11.92 2.45 4.38
N ARG A 24 12.29 3.24 3.35
CA ARG A 24 12.27 4.70 3.41
C ARG A 24 10.85 5.21 3.69
N LEU A 25 9.85 4.68 3.00
CA LEU A 25 8.45 5.09 3.15
C LEU A 25 7.87 4.73 4.51
N TYR A 26 8.21 3.55 5.04
CA TYR A 26 7.82 3.13 6.39
C TYR A 26 8.34 4.09 7.48
N ALA A 27 9.53 4.64 7.29
CA ALA A 27 10.14 5.58 8.24
C ALA A 27 9.60 7.03 8.13
N LEU A 28 8.73 7.33 7.16
CA LEU A 28 8.18 8.68 7.01
C LEU A 28 7.16 8.99 8.10
N THR A 29 7.12 10.26 8.52
CA THR A 29 5.99 10.76 9.32
C THR A 29 4.68 10.68 8.50
N PRO A 30 3.50 10.58 9.16
CA PRO A 30 2.21 10.48 8.48
C PRO A 30 2.00 11.50 7.35
N ARG A 31 2.33 12.77 7.57
CA ARG A 31 2.18 13.84 6.57
C ARG A 31 3.04 13.64 5.33
N TRP A 32 4.28 13.19 5.49
CA TRP A 32 5.19 12.94 4.36
C TRP A 32 4.79 11.69 3.59
N LEU A 33 4.31 10.66 4.28
CA LEU A 33 3.71 9.48 3.65
C LEU A 33 2.45 9.86 2.87
N ALA A 34 1.57 10.68 3.44
CA ALA A 34 0.37 11.20 2.79
C ALA A 34 0.68 11.91 1.46
N ARG A 35 1.69 12.78 1.49
CA ARG A 35 2.17 13.47 0.29
C ARG A 35 2.66 12.50 -0.78
N TYR A 36 3.46 11.51 -0.39
CA TYR A 36 3.95 10.49 -1.31
C TYR A 36 2.76 9.74 -1.95
N LEU A 37 1.83 9.24 -1.14
CA LEU A 37 0.67 8.50 -1.61
C LEU A 37 -0.17 9.33 -2.60
N LEU A 38 -0.41 10.60 -2.28
CA LEU A 38 -1.20 11.49 -3.12
C LEU A 38 -0.49 11.82 -4.44
N THR A 39 0.81 12.12 -4.41
CA THR A 39 1.61 12.37 -5.62
C THR A 39 1.65 11.12 -6.50
N THR A 40 1.90 9.96 -5.92
CA THR A 40 1.92 8.71 -6.68
C THR A 40 0.55 8.37 -7.26
N ALA A 41 -0.53 8.56 -6.51
CA ALA A 41 -1.89 8.36 -7.05
C ALA A 41 -2.14 9.26 -8.27
N ARG A 42 -1.75 10.54 -8.22
CA ARG A 42 -1.86 11.47 -9.36
C ARG A 42 -1.07 10.99 -10.58
N ASP A 43 0.14 10.49 -10.38
CA ASP A 43 0.95 9.95 -11.47
C ASP A 43 0.31 8.70 -12.08
N LEU A 44 -0.27 7.83 -11.24
CA LEU A 44 -0.96 6.61 -11.69
C LEU A 44 -2.25 6.90 -12.44
N ARG A 45 -2.96 8.00 -12.12
CA ARG A 45 -4.17 8.42 -12.85
C ARG A 45 -3.93 8.65 -14.34
N ARG A 46 -2.71 8.96 -14.75
CA ARG A 46 -2.35 9.11 -16.19
C ARG A 46 -2.52 7.80 -16.98
N PHE A 47 -2.52 6.67 -16.28
CA PHE A 47 -2.73 5.33 -16.83
C PHE A 47 -4.09 4.75 -16.45
N CYS A 48 -4.87 5.47 -15.64
CA CYS A 48 -6.19 5.07 -15.23
C CYS A 48 -7.17 5.36 -16.37
N ALA A 49 -7.88 4.32 -16.85
CA ALA A 49 -8.87 4.47 -17.90
C ALA A 49 -10.17 5.15 -17.41
N TRP A 50 -10.30 5.37 -16.10
CA TRP A 50 -11.54 5.77 -15.44
C TRP A 50 -11.42 7.14 -14.77
N GLY A 51 -12.49 7.90 -14.85
CA GLY A 51 -12.64 9.22 -14.24
C GLY A 51 -13.03 9.16 -12.76
N PRO A 52 -13.10 10.33 -12.10
CA PRO A 52 -13.30 10.43 -10.65
C PRO A 52 -14.68 9.97 -10.16
N MET A 53 -15.67 9.86 -11.04
CA MET A 53 -17.05 9.45 -10.73
C MET A 53 -17.37 8.00 -11.14
N ASP A 54 -16.42 7.29 -11.76
CA ASP A 54 -16.63 5.91 -12.19
C ASP A 54 -16.65 4.97 -10.99
N CYS A 55 -17.64 4.07 -10.96
CA CYS A 55 -17.88 3.14 -9.86
C CYS A 55 -17.02 1.87 -9.97
N VAL A 56 -15.70 2.03 -10.08
CA VAL A 56 -14.72 0.93 -10.12
C VAL A 56 -13.62 1.13 -9.07
N TYR A 57 -13.01 0.04 -8.60
CA TYR A 57 -12.05 0.08 -7.49
C TYR A 57 -10.86 0.99 -7.79
N ASP A 58 -10.30 0.90 -8.99
CA ASP A 58 -9.22 1.73 -9.50
C ASP A 58 -9.52 3.23 -9.40
N ALA A 59 -10.68 3.63 -9.95
CA ALA A 59 -11.13 5.01 -9.90
C ALA A 59 -11.33 5.47 -8.45
N ARG A 60 -12.09 4.70 -7.67
CA ARG A 60 -12.40 5.03 -6.28
C ARG A 60 -11.14 5.14 -5.43
N LEU A 61 -10.17 4.24 -5.62
CA LEU A 61 -8.90 4.27 -4.89
C LEU A 61 -8.09 5.53 -5.22
N LEU A 62 -7.84 5.78 -6.51
CA LEU A 62 -6.91 6.83 -6.92
C LEU A 62 -7.49 8.25 -6.81
N TRP A 63 -8.79 8.42 -7.05
CA TRP A 63 -9.44 9.74 -7.07
C TRP A 63 -10.06 10.16 -5.74
N GLN A 64 -10.55 9.21 -4.93
CA GLN A 64 -11.33 9.52 -3.73
C GLN A 64 -10.67 8.99 -2.45
N LEU A 65 -10.38 7.69 -2.37
CA LEU A 65 -9.93 7.05 -1.12
C LEU A 65 -8.51 7.47 -0.72
N ILE A 66 -7.54 7.46 -1.65
CA ILE A 66 -6.16 7.89 -1.35
C ILE A 66 -6.10 9.38 -1.03
N PRO A 67 -6.78 10.27 -1.76
CA PRO A 67 -6.86 11.68 -1.37
C PRO A 67 -7.51 11.90 0.00
N GLU A 68 -8.58 11.18 0.34
CA GLU A 68 -9.20 11.28 1.66
C GLU A 68 -8.27 10.75 2.77
N LEU A 69 -7.59 9.62 2.54
CA LEU A 69 -6.57 9.11 3.44
C LEU A 69 -5.44 10.14 3.64
N ALA A 70 -4.94 10.73 2.56
CA ALA A 70 -3.89 11.74 2.63
C ALA A 70 -4.32 12.99 3.41
N TYR A 71 -5.58 13.40 3.27
CA TYR A 71 -6.16 14.49 4.06
C TYR A 71 -6.14 14.18 5.56
N ARG A 72 -6.61 13.00 5.97
CA ARG A 72 -6.64 12.60 7.39
C ARG A 72 -5.24 12.44 7.99
N LEU A 73 -4.26 12.09 7.16
CA LEU A 73 -2.85 12.04 7.54
C LEU A 73 -2.15 13.41 7.52
N GLY A 74 -2.86 14.50 7.21
CA GLY A 74 -2.38 15.88 7.35
C GLY A 74 -1.88 16.55 6.06
N GLU A 75 -2.14 15.99 4.88
CA GLU A 75 -1.94 16.72 3.62
C GLU A 75 -3.10 17.71 3.37
N THR A 76 -2.78 18.82 2.73
CA THR A 76 -3.67 19.98 2.57
C THR A 76 -3.83 20.42 1.12
N ARG A 77 -2.96 19.97 0.21
CA ARG A 77 -2.92 20.40 -1.19
C ARG A 77 -3.61 19.39 -2.10
N PHE A 78 -4.86 19.67 -2.46
CA PHE A 78 -5.69 18.84 -3.31
C PHE A 78 -6.00 19.51 -4.66
N LEU A 79 -6.20 18.70 -5.70
CA LEU A 79 -6.76 19.13 -6.99
C LEU A 79 -8.29 19.20 -6.90
N ALA A 80 -8.92 19.90 -7.85
CA ALA A 80 -10.37 20.17 -7.81
C ALA A 80 -11.25 18.92 -7.95
N ASP A 81 -10.73 17.87 -8.57
CA ASP A 81 -11.39 16.58 -8.81
C ASP A 81 -11.06 15.51 -7.76
N GLU A 82 -10.30 15.88 -6.73
CA GLU A 82 -9.96 15.01 -5.60
C GLU A 82 -10.93 15.21 -4.44
N ARG A 83 -11.33 14.10 -3.79
CA ARG A 83 -12.23 14.13 -2.63
C ARG A 83 -13.57 14.81 -2.92
N ILE A 84 -14.07 14.64 -4.15
CA ILE A 84 -15.39 15.16 -4.54
C ILE A 84 -16.52 14.22 -4.09
N ASP A 85 -16.22 12.95 -3.83
CA ASP A 85 -17.17 11.97 -3.33
C ASP A 85 -17.52 12.26 -1.86
N GLY A 86 -18.75 12.77 -1.65
CA GLY A 86 -19.28 13.08 -0.33
C GLY A 86 -19.45 11.85 0.56
N GLU A 87 -19.69 10.66 -0.01
CA GLU A 87 -19.81 9.43 0.78
C GLU A 87 -18.47 9.08 1.41
N VAL A 88 -17.38 9.12 0.61
CA VAL A 88 -16.03 8.84 1.08
C VAL A 88 -15.60 9.81 2.18
N ARG A 89 -15.94 11.10 2.03
CA ARG A 89 -15.64 12.13 3.04
C ARG A 89 -16.37 11.90 4.37
N CYS A 90 -17.57 11.32 4.33
CA CYS A 90 -18.39 11.07 5.52
C CYS A 90 -18.06 9.74 6.21
N MET A 91 -17.19 8.89 5.64
CA MET A 91 -16.80 7.62 6.25
C MET A 91 -16.07 7.84 7.58
N SER A 92 -16.31 6.98 8.57
CA SER A 92 -15.42 6.86 9.73
C SER A 92 -14.03 6.39 9.31
N ASP A 93 -13.03 6.51 10.19
CA ASP A 93 -11.68 6.00 9.91
C ASP A 93 -11.67 4.49 9.66
N ASP A 94 -12.46 3.73 10.43
CA ASP A 94 -12.65 2.29 10.23
C ASP A 94 -13.25 1.97 8.85
N MET A 95 -14.31 2.70 8.45
CA MET A 95 -14.94 2.52 7.15
C MET A 95 -13.97 2.86 6.02
N LEU A 96 -13.21 3.96 6.15
CA LEU A 96 -12.22 4.35 5.16
C LEU A 96 -11.13 3.28 5.03
N ARG A 97 -10.63 2.76 6.15
CA ARG A 97 -9.66 1.65 6.16
C ARG A 97 -10.20 0.43 5.41
N CYS A 98 -11.42 -0.02 5.73
CA CYS A 98 -12.04 -1.14 5.03
C CYS A 98 -12.15 -0.90 3.52
N GLN A 99 -12.59 0.30 3.11
CA GLN A 99 -12.76 0.64 1.69
C GLN A 99 -11.43 0.75 0.95
N VAL A 100 -10.41 1.38 1.56
CA VAL A 100 -9.04 1.46 1.01
C VAL A 100 -8.48 0.06 0.80
N LEU A 101 -8.55 -0.81 1.82
CA LEU A 101 -8.03 -2.16 1.74
C LEU A 101 -8.81 -3.02 0.74
N MET A 102 -10.14 -2.87 0.68
CA MET A 102 -10.96 -3.56 -0.31
C MET A 102 -10.61 -3.13 -1.73
N ALA A 103 -10.47 -1.82 -1.98
CA ALA A 103 -10.09 -1.33 -3.30
C ALA A 103 -8.67 -1.77 -3.67
N LEU A 104 -7.71 -1.68 -2.75
CA LEU A 104 -6.33 -2.12 -2.96
C LEU A 104 -6.25 -3.60 -3.38
N ARG A 105 -7.06 -4.47 -2.78
CA ARG A 105 -7.14 -5.90 -3.13
C ARG A 105 -7.68 -6.17 -4.55
N ASN A 106 -8.53 -5.27 -5.06
CA ASN A 106 -9.26 -5.48 -6.31
C ASN A 106 -8.81 -4.59 -7.47
N VAL A 107 -7.79 -3.75 -7.26
CA VAL A 107 -7.23 -2.91 -8.32
C VAL A 107 -6.60 -3.76 -9.42
N SER A 108 -6.79 -3.33 -10.67
CA SER A 108 -6.21 -3.96 -11.83
C SER A 108 -4.73 -3.56 -12.01
N ILE A 109 -3.84 -4.09 -11.18
CA ILE A 109 -2.41 -3.70 -11.12
C ILE A 109 -1.73 -3.75 -12.50
N HIS A 110 -2.12 -4.68 -13.36
CA HIS A 110 -1.58 -4.80 -14.73
C HIS A 110 -1.75 -3.53 -15.57
N ALA A 111 -2.81 -2.75 -15.35
CA ALA A 111 -3.02 -1.48 -16.05
C ALA A 111 -1.93 -0.44 -15.74
N TYR A 112 -1.21 -0.59 -14.62
CA TYR A 112 -0.21 0.39 -14.14
C TYR A 112 1.22 -0.11 -14.23
N TRP A 113 1.48 -1.32 -14.73
CA TRP A 113 2.81 -1.95 -14.68
C TRP A 113 3.89 -1.10 -15.35
N HIS A 114 3.53 -0.30 -16.35
CA HIS A 114 4.44 0.61 -17.03
C HIS A 114 4.97 1.75 -16.15
N SER A 115 4.30 2.06 -15.04
CA SER A 115 4.74 3.06 -14.08
C SER A 115 5.67 2.43 -13.03
N PRO A 116 6.94 2.88 -12.91
CA PRO A 116 7.83 2.42 -11.86
C PRO A 116 7.25 2.64 -10.46
N SER A 117 6.50 3.72 -10.27
CA SER A 117 5.83 4.05 -9.00
C SER A 117 4.76 3.03 -8.63
N ALA A 118 4.14 2.36 -9.60
CA ALA A 118 3.15 1.31 -9.34
C ALA A 118 3.76 0.10 -8.61
N HIS A 119 5.05 -0.20 -8.84
CA HIS A 119 5.72 -1.33 -8.19
C HIS A 119 5.88 -1.17 -6.69
N VAL A 120 5.98 0.08 -6.22
CA VAL A 120 6.07 0.41 -4.80
C VAL A 120 4.69 0.66 -4.22
N PHE A 121 3.84 1.40 -4.94
CA PHE A 121 2.49 1.75 -4.49
C PHE A 121 1.58 0.54 -4.29
N PHE A 122 1.61 -0.40 -5.24
CA PHE A 122 0.89 -1.67 -5.17
C PHE A 122 1.79 -2.82 -4.72
N HIS A 123 2.84 -2.52 -3.94
CA HIS A 123 3.72 -3.57 -3.46
C HIS A 123 2.96 -4.58 -2.59
N GLU A 124 3.46 -5.80 -2.54
CA GLU A 124 2.78 -6.88 -1.83
C GLU A 124 2.70 -6.55 -0.34
N VAL A 125 1.51 -6.67 0.25
CA VAL A 125 1.23 -6.24 1.63
C VAL A 125 2.22 -6.86 2.61
N ALA A 126 2.51 -8.16 2.47
CA ALA A 126 3.45 -8.88 3.31
C ALA A 126 4.92 -8.45 3.18
N ASN A 127 5.27 -7.71 2.12
CA ASN A 127 6.61 -7.17 1.88
C ASN A 127 6.68 -5.65 2.11
N GLY A 128 5.60 -5.08 2.64
CA GLY A 128 5.47 -3.66 2.96
C GLY A 128 4.78 -2.91 1.84
N ASN A 129 3.58 -2.39 2.13
CA ASN A 129 2.82 -1.59 1.20
C ASN A 129 2.57 -0.20 1.80
N PRO A 130 2.93 0.90 1.11
CA PRO A 130 2.81 2.24 1.64
C PRO A 130 1.35 2.69 1.88
N VAL A 131 0.39 2.16 1.12
CA VAL A 131 -1.04 2.40 1.35
C VAL A 131 -1.46 1.76 2.69
N VAL A 132 -0.98 0.54 2.96
CA VAL A 132 -1.23 -0.16 4.24
C VAL A 132 -0.60 0.60 5.40
N PHE A 133 0.63 1.11 5.25
CA PHE A 133 1.24 1.98 6.26
C PHE A 133 0.39 3.21 6.53
N GLY A 134 -0.16 3.82 5.47
CA GLY A 134 -1.04 4.98 5.58
C GLY A 134 -2.28 4.69 6.42
N VAL A 135 -2.99 3.60 6.15
CA VAL A 135 -4.17 3.24 6.96
C VAL A 135 -3.81 2.78 8.38
N ASP A 136 -2.63 2.20 8.60
CA ASP A 136 -2.13 1.83 9.94
C ASP A 136 -1.79 3.03 10.82
N HIS A 137 -1.46 4.18 10.22
CA HIS A 137 -1.30 5.45 10.92
C HIS A 137 -2.63 6.12 11.24
N LEU A 138 -3.68 5.83 10.46
CA LEU A 138 -5.01 6.39 10.67
C LEU A 138 -5.74 5.66 11.79
N VAL A 139 -5.88 4.35 11.68
CA VAL A 139 -6.62 3.52 12.63
C VAL A 139 -6.00 2.13 12.72
N ALA A 140 -5.99 1.56 13.93
CA ALA A 140 -5.48 0.22 14.16
C ALA A 140 -6.35 -0.83 13.44
N PRO A 141 -5.78 -1.97 13.01
CA PRO A 141 -6.56 -3.06 12.44
C PRO A 141 -7.64 -3.55 13.41
N GLY A 142 -8.86 -3.69 12.91
CA GLY A 142 -9.99 -4.27 13.64
C GLY A 142 -10.21 -5.76 13.34
N PRO A 143 -11.18 -6.40 14.02
CA PRO A 143 -11.62 -7.74 13.67
C PRO A 143 -12.06 -7.85 12.20
N GLY A 144 -11.58 -8.86 11.47
CA GLY A 144 -11.93 -9.07 10.06
C GLY A 144 -11.10 -8.27 9.05
N ASP A 145 -10.09 -7.52 9.50
CA ASP A 145 -9.14 -6.85 8.61
C ASP A 145 -8.29 -7.88 7.84
N TRP A 146 -8.57 -8.02 6.54
CA TRP A 146 -7.90 -9.01 5.70
C TRP A 146 -6.40 -8.75 5.57
N ALA A 147 -5.96 -7.49 5.58
CA ALA A 147 -4.55 -7.15 5.43
C ALA A 147 -3.78 -7.55 6.68
N ALA A 148 -4.32 -7.27 7.87
CA ALA A 148 -3.71 -7.69 9.12
C ALA A 148 -3.72 -9.22 9.29
N GLN A 149 -4.80 -9.91 8.90
CA GLN A 149 -4.87 -11.37 8.90
C GLN A 149 -3.85 -12.00 7.95
N TYR A 150 -3.76 -11.46 6.73
CA TYR A 150 -2.79 -11.92 5.73
C TYR A 150 -1.36 -11.69 6.20
N LEU A 151 -1.06 -10.51 6.75
CA LEU A 151 0.23 -10.21 7.36
C LEU A 151 0.56 -11.18 8.50
N ALA A 152 -0.40 -11.50 9.36
CA ALA A 152 -0.21 -12.45 10.47
C ALA A 152 0.13 -13.85 9.95
N GLU A 153 -0.62 -14.32 8.95
CA GLU A 153 -0.41 -15.64 8.34
C GLU A 153 1.00 -15.74 7.73
N ILE A 154 1.42 -14.73 6.97
CA ILE A 154 2.76 -14.72 6.35
C ILE A 154 3.85 -14.57 7.40
N ALA A 155 3.66 -13.74 8.43
CA ALA A 155 4.62 -13.58 9.51
C ALA A 155 4.84 -14.89 10.28
N LEU A 156 3.76 -15.62 10.60
CA LEU A 156 3.84 -16.94 11.22
C LEU A 156 4.61 -17.93 10.34
N ARG A 157 4.34 -17.94 9.03
CA ARG A 157 5.07 -18.78 8.07
C ARG A 157 6.55 -18.42 7.96
N ARG A 158 6.90 -17.15 8.19
CA ARG A 158 8.28 -16.63 8.25
C ARG A 158 8.94 -16.82 9.61
N GLY A 159 8.23 -17.38 10.60
CA GLY A 159 8.77 -17.68 11.93
C GLY A 159 8.74 -16.51 12.92
N ALA A 160 8.08 -15.40 12.59
CA ALA A 160 7.84 -14.33 13.54
C ALA A 160 6.87 -14.80 14.64
N ARG A 161 7.30 -14.70 15.89
CA ARG A 161 6.52 -15.17 17.06
C ARG A 161 5.68 -14.06 17.70
N ASP A 162 6.12 -12.81 17.59
CA ASP A 162 5.52 -11.65 18.24
C ASP A 162 5.01 -10.63 17.20
N PHE A 163 4.04 -11.06 16.40
CA PHE A 163 3.44 -10.25 15.35
C PHE A 163 2.17 -9.54 15.84
N HIS A 164 2.06 -8.23 15.58
CA HIS A 164 0.98 -7.38 16.12
C HIS A 164 0.06 -6.73 15.06
N GLY A 165 -0.09 -7.34 13.89
CA GLY A 165 -1.05 -6.88 12.88
C GLY A 165 -0.54 -5.79 11.92
N LYS A 166 0.69 -5.31 12.08
CA LYS A 166 1.26 -4.19 11.31
C LYS A 166 2.64 -4.48 10.79
N TRP A 167 2.85 -4.37 9.48
CA TRP A 167 4.14 -4.66 8.85
C TRP A 167 5.32 -3.93 9.51
N THR A 168 6.44 -4.63 9.74
CA THR A 168 7.69 -4.01 10.20
C THR A 168 8.91 -4.56 9.44
N PRO A 169 9.96 -3.73 9.20
CA PRO A 169 11.18 -4.10 8.48
C PRO A 169 11.91 -5.36 8.94
N GLY A 170 11.80 -5.73 10.22
CA GLY A 170 12.62 -6.80 10.83
C GLY A 170 12.09 -8.22 10.65
N TRP A 171 10.87 -8.41 10.13
CA TRP A 171 10.28 -9.74 9.99
C TRP A 171 10.88 -10.58 8.86
N GLY A 172 11.60 -9.94 7.93
CA GLY A 172 12.34 -10.65 6.88
C GLY A 172 13.54 -11.46 7.41
N ASP A 173 14.09 -11.07 8.56
CA ASP A 173 15.34 -11.63 9.10
C ASP A 173 15.15 -12.61 10.28
N GLN A 174 13.94 -12.71 10.85
CA GLN A 174 13.70 -13.49 12.07
C GLN A 174 13.54 -15.01 11.86
N GLY A 175 13.82 -15.51 10.66
CA GLY A 175 13.76 -16.92 10.34
C GLY A 175 14.74 -17.31 9.24
N LYS A 176 16.02 -17.46 9.59
CA LYS A 176 17.06 -18.16 8.80
C LYS A 176 17.08 -17.82 7.30
N GLY A 177 17.93 -16.86 6.93
CA GLY A 177 18.71 -16.87 5.68
C GLY A 177 17.93 -17.24 4.42
N GLY A 178 17.12 -16.33 3.92
CA GLY A 178 16.54 -16.45 2.60
C GLY A 178 15.61 -15.28 2.32
N LEU A 179 16.00 -14.44 1.35
CA LEU A 179 15.01 -13.63 0.63
C LEU A 179 13.95 -14.59 0.09
N TRP A 180 12.79 -14.63 0.72
CA TRP A 180 11.60 -15.22 0.13
C TRP A 180 10.93 -14.12 -0.70
N VAL A 181 11.41 -14.00 -1.94
CA VAL A 181 10.73 -13.30 -3.05
C VAL A 181 10.10 -14.35 -3.93
#